data_AF-A0A9N7MJV1-F1
#
_entry.id   AF-A0A9N7MJV1-F1
#
_cell.length_a   1.000
_cell.length_b   1.000
_cell.length_c   1.000
_cell.angle_alpha   90.00
_cell.angle_beta   90.00
_cell.angle_gamma   90.00
#
_symmetry.space_group_name_H-M   'P 1'
#
loop_
_entity.id
_entity.type
_entity.pdbx_description
1 polymer ?
#
loop_
_entity_poly.entity_id
_entity_poly.type
_entity_poly.pdbx_seq_one_letter_code
_entity_poly.pdbx_strand_id
1 'polypeptide(L)'
;MSAINQIVSTSISSSSSTFLCQNKLNNINKPSNVAIAGKIGVAVKCVASPSAEKTAYTTKVSRNENMAKLQAGYLFPEIARRRSAHMSKYPDAQVISLGIGDTTEPIPEVITSAMAQRSYALSTIDGYSGYGAEQGEKVALEVSSFSKYAGFTGVRLGWTAIPKELLYSDGFPLAKDFNRIVCTCFNGASNIAQAGGLACVSDEGIKAMHDVVGFYKENTAIIVDTFNSLGFNVYGGKNAPYVWVHFPGRSSWDVFGEILEKTHVVTTPGSGFGPGGEGFVRVSAFGHRENVLEACRRFKQLYK
;
A
#
# COMPACT_ATOMS: atom_id res chain seq x y z
N MET A 1 -8.42 31.55 29.99
CA MET A 1 -7.54 31.35 28.81
C MET A 1 -7.26 29.85 28.73
N SER A 2 -7.60 29.19 27.62
CA SER A 2 -7.51 27.73 27.48
C SER A 2 -6.21 27.31 26.80
N ALA A 3 -5.38 26.52 27.49
CA ALA A 3 -4.25 25.84 26.86
C ALA A 3 -4.76 24.63 26.06
N ILE A 4 -4.41 24.56 24.78
CA ILE A 4 -4.79 23.46 23.89
C ILE A 4 -3.72 22.37 23.99
N ASN A 5 -4.05 21.26 24.66
CA ASN A 5 -3.20 20.07 24.65
C ASN A 5 -3.34 19.34 23.31
N GLN A 6 -2.39 19.53 22.39
CA GLN A 6 -2.28 18.68 21.20
C GLN A 6 -1.81 17.28 21.61
N ILE A 7 -2.68 16.28 21.38
CA ILE A 7 -2.35 14.87 21.53
C ILE A 7 -1.55 14.43 20.30
N VAL A 8 -0.26 14.15 20.47
CA VAL A 8 0.58 13.60 19.40
C VAL A 8 0.19 12.14 19.16
N SER A 9 -0.60 11.89 18.12
CA SER A 9 -1.01 10.54 17.71
C SER A 9 0.17 9.77 17.10
N THR A 10 0.73 8.84 17.86
CA THR A 10 1.73 7.89 17.37
C THR A 10 1.06 6.77 16.57
N SER A 11 1.05 6.90 15.24
CA SER A 11 0.50 5.89 14.33
C SER A 11 1.34 4.60 14.35
N ILE A 12 0.94 3.63 15.19
CA ILE A 12 1.60 2.31 15.27
C ILE A 12 1.32 1.54 13.96
N SER A 13 2.38 1.24 13.21
CA SER A 13 2.32 0.41 12.00
C SER A 13 1.96 -1.03 12.37
N SER A 14 0.82 -1.53 11.85
CA SER A 14 0.30 -2.87 12.13
C SER A 14 1.09 -3.98 11.40
N SER A 15 2.29 -4.31 11.90
CA SER A 15 3.15 -5.35 11.30
C SER A 15 3.93 -6.20 12.32
N SER A 16 3.34 -6.44 13.51
CA SER A 16 3.89 -7.37 14.52
C SER A 16 2.76 -8.16 15.20
N SER A 17 2.69 -9.47 14.95
CA SER A 17 1.73 -10.37 15.61
C SER A 17 2.31 -10.96 16.91
N THR A 18 2.30 -10.19 17.99
CA THR A 18 2.84 -10.62 19.29
C THR A 18 1.84 -11.52 20.04
N PHE A 19 1.92 -12.83 19.79
CA PHE A 19 1.24 -13.84 20.61
C PHE A 19 1.87 -13.91 22.01
N LEU A 20 1.15 -13.46 23.04
CA LEU A 20 1.43 -13.81 24.44
C LEU A 20 0.12 -14.16 25.16
N CYS A 21 -0.11 -15.47 25.33
CA CYS A 21 -1.14 -15.99 26.22
C CYS A 21 -0.48 -16.43 27.54
N GLN A 22 -0.90 -15.84 28.66
CA GLN A 22 -0.78 -16.46 29.98
C GLN A 22 -2.08 -16.21 30.77
N ASN A 23 -2.91 -17.24 30.87
CA ASN A 23 -4.05 -17.25 31.77
C ASN A 23 -3.60 -17.41 33.22
N LYS A 24 -4.08 -16.52 34.10
CA LYS A 24 -4.45 -16.84 35.49
C LYS A 24 -5.37 -15.74 36.03
N LEU A 25 -6.62 -16.11 36.33
CA LEU A 25 -7.52 -15.22 37.06
C LEU A 25 -7.11 -15.15 38.54
N ASN A 26 -7.29 -13.98 39.16
CA ASN A 26 -8.08 -13.88 40.39
C ASN A 26 -8.52 -12.44 40.69
N ASN A 27 -9.38 -12.29 41.69
CA ASN A 27 -10.47 -11.33 41.71
C ASN A 27 -10.22 -10.03 42.53
N ILE A 28 -10.95 -8.97 42.16
CA ILE A 28 -11.60 -7.97 43.04
C ILE A 28 -10.83 -6.71 43.59
N ASN A 29 -11.54 -5.57 43.47
CA ASN A 29 -11.51 -4.29 44.21
C ASN A 29 -10.62 -3.09 43.78
N LYS A 30 -11.00 -1.93 44.35
CA LYS A 30 -10.88 -0.54 43.84
C LYS A 30 -9.69 0.27 44.45
N PRO A 31 -9.39 1.50 43.98
CA PRO A 31 -8.04 2.06 44.02
C PRO A 31 -7.67 2.88 45.27
N SER A 32 -6.38 3.18 45.39
CA SER A 32 -5.81 4.21 46.27
C SER A 32 -4.84 5.11 45.49
N ASN A 33 -4.75 6.39 45.88
CA ASN A 33 -3.81 7.36 45.29
C ASN A 33 -2.43 7.25 45.93
N VAL A 34 -1.37 7.30 45.13
CA VAL A 34 0.01 7.61 45.57
C VAL A 34 0.62 8.58 44.55
N ALA A 35 1.42 9.55 45.00
CA ALA A 35 1.84 10.68 44.18
C ALA A 35 3.36 10.94 44.22
N ILE A 36 3.89 11.34 43.04
CA ILE A 36 5.09 12.17 42.81
C ILE A 36 6.46 11.64 43.32
N ALA A 37 7.37 11.42 42.37
CA ALA A 37 8.79 11.81 42.52
C ALA A 37 9.51 11.89 41.15
N GLY A 38 10.46 12.82 41.01
CA GLY A 38 11.60 12.73 40.07
C GLY A 38 11.39 13.15 38.61
N LYS A 39 11.92 14.32 38.22
CA LYS A 39 12.35 14.55 36.83
C LYS A 39 13.65 13.78 36.60
N ILE A 40 13.69 12.90 35.60
CA ILE A 40 14.94 12.31 35.09
C ILE A 40 15.13 12.80 33.65
N GLY A 41 16.18 13.59 33.42
CA GLY A 41 16.57 14.00 32.07
C GLY A 41 17.29 12.85 31.36
N VAL A 42 16.61 12.19 30.42
CA VAL A 42 17.22 11.10 29.63
C VAL A 42 18.06 11.70 28.50
N ALA A 43 19.36 11.85 28.74
CA ALA A 43 20.32 12.07 27.66
C ALA A 43 20.39 10.80 26.80
N VAL A 44 19.91 10.88 25.56
CA VAL A 44 19.94 9.76 24.60
C VAL A 44 21.38 9.55 24.11
N LYS A 45 22.17 8.82 24.90
CA LYS A 45 23.42 8.23 24.41
C LYS A 45 23.09 7.26 23.28
N CYS A 46 23.89 7.27 22.22
CA CYS A 46 23.85 6.25 21.18
C CYS A 46 23.98 4.86 21.83
N VAL A 47 22.97 4.02 21.65
CA VAL A 47 22.99 2.64 22.17
C VAL A 47 24.02 1.87 21.36
N ALA A 48 25.13 1.50 22.02
CA ALA A 48 26.10 0.57 21.45
C ALA A 48 25.41 -0.77 21.15
N SER A 49 25.92 -1.51 20.15
CA SER A 49 25.37 -2.80 19.73
C SER A 49 25.02 -3.68 20.94
N PRO A 50 23.76 -4.17 21.06
CA PRO A 50 23.32 -4.84 22.28
C PRO A 50 24.22 -6.04 22.58
N SER A 51 24.64 -6.14 23.84
CA SER A 51 25.39 -7.29 24.34
C SER A 51 24.61 -8.57 24.03
N ALA A 52 25.25 -9.53 23.37
CA ALA A 52 24.58 -10.69 22.76
C ALA A 52 23.61 -11.39 23.73
N GLU A 53 22.31 -11.19 23.52
CA GLU A 53 21.28 -11.85 24.30
C GLU A 53 21.35 -13.36 24.08
N LYS A 54 21.38 -14.13 25.18
CA LYS A 54 21.23 -15.59 25.11
C LYS A 54 19.80 -15.94 24.74
N THR A 55 19.51 -15.98 23.44
CA THR A 55 18.24 -16.52 22.90
C THR A 55 18.04 -17.95 23.41
N ALA A 56 17.09 -18.12 24.34
CA ALA A 56 17.00 -19.32 25.16
C ALA A 56 16.48 -20.59 24.42
N TYR A 57 16.02 -20.45 23.18
CA TYR A 57 15.40 -21.54 22.40
C TYR A 57 15.83 -21.50 20.94
N THR A 58 16.05 -22.68 20.36
CA THR A 58 16.35 -22.87 18.93
C THR A 58 15.45 -23.97 18.35
N THR A 59 15.18 -23.91 17.05
CA THR A 59 14.48 -24.98 16.32
C THR A 59 15.48 -26.00 15.78
N LYS A 60 15.04 -27.27 15.62
CA LYS A 60 15.81 -28.31 14.91
C LYS A 60 15.69 -28.21 13.38
N VAL A 61 14.84 -27.33 12.87
CA VAL A 61 14.69 -27.10 11.42
C VAL A 61 15.82 -26.20 10.93
N SER A 62 16.57 -26.64 9.91
CA SER A 62 17.59 -25.81 9.27
C SER A 62 16.96 -24.60 8.57
N ARG A 63 17.57 -23.42 8.74
CA ARG A 63 17.15 -22.20 8.01
C ARG A 63 17.44 -22.42 6.52
N ASN A 64 16.41 -22.36 5.68
CA ASN A 64 16.56 -22.36 4.22
C ASN A 64 17.54 -21.24 3.81
N GLU A 65 18.64 -21.59 3.16
CA GLU A 65 19.74 -20.67 2.82
C GLU A 65 19.29 -19.51 1.94
N ASN A 66 18.23 -19.69 1.14
CA ASN A 66 17.65 -18.61 0.35
C ASN A 66 17.03 -17.50 1.22
N MET A 67 16.67 -17.80 2.48
CA MET A 67 16.28 -16.79 3.47
C MET A 67 17.46 -15.93 3.97
N ALA A 68 18.71 -16.28 3.64
CA ALA A 68 19.86 -15.39 3.83
C ALA A 68 20.14 -14.50 2.60
N LYS A 69 19.55 -14.84 1.44
CA LYS A 69 19.67 -14.06 0.19
C LYS A 69 18.69 -12.89 0.12
N LEU A 70 17.60 -12.92 0.90
CA LEU A 70 16.71 -11.77 1.05
C LEU A 70 17.41 -10.66 1.85
N GLN A 71 17.74 -9.55 1.21
CA GLN A 71 18.24 -8.37 1.91
C GLN A 71 17.14 -7.76 2.79
N ALA A 72 17.34 -7.81 4.10
CA ALA A 72 16.43 -7.20 5.05
C ALA A 72 16.36 -5.68 4.83
N GLY A 73 15.15 -5.14 4.74
CA GLY A 73 14.88 -3.70 4.77
C GLY A 73 15.06 -2.92 3.45
N TYR A 74 15.53 -3.54 2.37
CA TYR A 74 16.00 -2.88 1.14
C TYR A 74 15.12 -1.76 0.55
N LEU A 75 13.78 -1.86 0.64
CA LEU A 75 12.85 -0.86 0.09
C LEU A 75 12.08 -0.10 1.18
N PHE A 76 10.87 -0.54 1.55
CA PHE A 76 10.00 0.24 2.46
C PHE A 76 10.61 0.51 3.85
N PRO A 77 11.33 -0.43 4.50
CA PRO A 77 11.98 -0.13 5.78
C PRO A 77 13.16 0.84 5.67
N GLU A 78 13.93 0.83 4.57
CA GLU A 78 14.98 1.81 4.31
C GLU A 78 14.40 3.21 4.00
N ILE A 79 13.30 3.27 3.24
CA ILE A 79 12.52 4.50 3.04
C ILE A 79 12.01 5.04 4.38
N ALA A 80 11.46 4.17 5.24
CA ALA A 80 11.03 4.55 6.58
C ALA A 80 12.21 5.01 7.46
N ARG A 81 13.35 4.31 7.44
CA ARG A 81 14.57 4.68 8.20
C ARG A 81 15.09 6.05 7.77
N ARG A 82 15.18 6.30 6.45
CA ARG A 82 15.63 7.60 5.91
C ARG A 82 14.61 8.71 6.19
N ARG A 83 13.31 8.44 6.08
CA ARG A 83 12.24 9.39 6.50
C ARG A 83 12.39 9.76 7.97
N SER A 84 12.52 8.78 8.87
CA SER A 84 12.68 9.03 10.31
C SER A 84 13.96 9.80 10.63
N ALA A 85 15.10 9.41 10.05
CA ALA A 85 16.36 10.14 10.24
C ALA A 85 16.28 11.59 9.73
N HIS A 86 15.58 11.81 8.61
CA HIS A 86 15.34 13.13 8.05
C HIS A 86 14.40 13.97 8.94
N MET A 87 13.33 13.38 9.48
CA MET A 87 12.45 14.05 10.46
C MET A 87 13.17 14.36 11.78
N SER A 88 14.11 13.53 12.23
CA SER A 88 14.96 13.84 13.39
C SER A 88 15.98 14.95 13.12
N LYS A 89 16.42 15.13 11.87
CA LYS A 89 17.34 16.18 11.44
C LYS A 89 16.64 17.52 11.19
N TYR A 90 15.38 17.48 10.75
CA TYR A 90 14.54 18.64 10.44
C TYR A 90 13.17 18.50 11.15
N PRO A 91 13.10 18.74 12.48
CA PRO A 91 11.90 18.48 13.27
C PRO A 91 10.68 19.34 12.85
N ASP A 92 10.93 20.56 12.35
CA ASP A 92 9.89 21.47 11.88
C ASP A 92 9.43 21.21 10.43
N ALA A 93 10.05 20.24 9.72
CA ALA A 93 9.74 19.98 8.32
C ALA A 93 8.42 19.21 8.17
N GLN A 94 7.45 19.81 7.46
CA GLN A 94 6.25 19.10 7.02
C GLN A 94 6.61 18.09 5.93
N VAL A 95 6.79 16.83 6.34
CA VAL A 95 7.19 15.71 5.48
C VAL A 95 5.99 15.07 4.80
N ILE A 96 5.98 15.22 3.48
CA ILE A 96 4.91 14.83 2.56
C ILE A 96 5.01 13.34 2.20
N SER A 97 3.93 12.58 2.46
CA SER A 97 3.92 11.11 2.39
C SER A 97 3.35 10.55 1.08
N LEU A 98 4.07 10.73 -0.02
CA LEU A 98 3.72 10.22 -1.36
C LEU A 98 4.06 8.73 -1.56
N GLY A 99 3.55 7.86 -0.67
CA GLY A 99 3.95 6.45 -0.56
C GLY A 99 2.95 5.35 -0.99
N ILE A 100 1.95 5.05 -0.13
CA ILE A 100 1.39 3.69 0.03
C ILE A 100 0.03 3.47 -0.67
N GLY A 101 -1.03 4.11 -0.17
CA GLY A 101 -2.17 4.54 -1.00
C GLY A 101 -3.55 3.89 -0.93
N ASP A 102 -4.55 4.80 -0.89
CA ASP A 102 -6.02 4.71 -0.94
C ASP A 102 -6.55 5.89 -1.83
N THR A 103 -7.86 6.05 -2.14
CA THR A 103 -8.33 6.97 -3.24
C THR A 103 -9.52 8.01 -2.96
N THR A 104 -9.85 9.05 -3.81
CA THR A 104 -11.05 10.02 -3.75
C THR A 104 -11.79 10.73 -5.03
N GLU A 105 -12.00 10.26 -6.32
CA GLU A 105 -12.94 10.87 -7.40
C GLU A 105 -13.37 9.97 -8.66
N PRO A 106 -14.59 10.05 -9.28
CA PRO A 106 -15.27 9.02 -10.17
C PRO A 106 -14.71 8.47 -11.55
N ILE A 107 -15.51 7.57 -12.19
CA ILE A 107 -15.24 6.86 -13.49
C ILE A 107 -15.17 7.81 -14.71
N PRO A 108 -14.20 7.66 -15.63
CA PRO A 108 -14.16 8.38 -16.91
C PRO A 108 -15.25 8.03 -17.95
N GLU A 109 -15.72 9.05 -18.67
CA GLU A 109 -16.77 8.99 -19.70
C GLU A 109 -16.51 7.98 -20.83
N VAL A 110 -15.27 7.73 -21.25
CA VAL A 110 -14.98 6.76 -22.32
C VAL A 110 -15.42 5.34 -21.94
N ILE A 111 -15.39 5.01 -20.65
CA ILE A 111 -15.83 3.70 -20.14
C ILE A 111 -17.37 3.65 -20.13
N THR A 112 -18.03 4.69 -19.61
CA THR A 112 -19.50 4.74 -19.58
C THR A 112 -20.11 4.86 -20.98
N SER A 113 -19.43 5.49 -21.93
CA SER A 113 -19.82 5.58 -23.33
C SER A 113 -19.65 4.25 -24.08
N ALA A 114 -18.59 3.50 -23.82
CA ALA A 114 -18.45 2.13 -24.33
C ALA A 114 -19.55 1.21 -23.77
N MET A 115 -19.88 1.35 -22.48
CA MET A 115 -21.00 0.65 -21.84
C MET A 115 -22.35 1.06 -22.45
N ALA A 116 -22.57 2.35 -22.73
CA ALA A 116 -23.79 2.85 -23.34
C ALA A 116 -23.94 2.37 -24.80
N GLN A 117 -22.88 2.39 -25.60
CA GLN A 117 -22.87 1.84 -26.96
C GLN A 117 -23.13 0.33 -26.96
N ARG A 118 -22.54 -0.42 -26.02
CA ARG A 118 -22.82 -1.84 -25.85
C ARG A 118 -24.26 -2.10 -25.41
N SER A 119 -24.82 -1.25 -24.54
CA SER A 119 -26.24 -1.31 -24.12
C SER A 119 -27.19 -1.09 -25.31
N TYR A 120 -26.93 -0.08 -26.15
CA TYR A 120 -27.69 0.12 -27.39
C TYR A 120 -27.53 -1.03 -28.39
N ALA A 121 -26.33 -1.62 -28.54
CA ALA A 121 -26.16 -2.78 -29.41
C ALA A 121 -27.03 -3.98 -28.96
N LEU A 122 -27.13 -4.21 -27.65
CA LEU A 122 -27.95 -5.28 -27.06
C LEU A 122 -29.47 -5.09 -27.26
N SER A 123 -29.96 -3.92 -27.72
CA SER A 123 -31.38 -3.73 -28.07
C SER A 123 -31.71 -4.02 -29.54
N THR A 124 -30.73 -4.47 -30.33
CA THR A 124 -30.88 -4.83 -31.75
C THR A 124 -30.61 -6.32 -31.97
N ILE A 125 -31.28 -6.94 -32.95
CA ILE A 125 -31.09 -8.37 -33.25
C ILE A 125 -29.64 -8.66 -33.68
N ASP A 126 -29.05 -7.79 -34.52
CA ASP A 126 -27.68 -7.98 -35.03
C ASP A 126 -26.59 -7.66 -33.97
N GLY A 127 -26.87 -6.78 -33.01
CA GLY A 127 -25.94 -6.41 -31.93
C GLY A 127 -26.08 -7.25 -30.66
N TYR A 128 -27.19 -7.98 -30.48
CA TYR A 128 -27.42 -8.86 -29.35
C TYR A 128 -26.67 -10.20 -29.53
N SER A 129 -25.44 -10.26 -29.02
CA SER A 129 -24.64 -11.50 -29.00
C SER A 129 -24.89 -12.38 -27.77
N GLY A 130 -25.89 -12.08 -26.94
CA GLY A 130 -25.99 -12.60 -25.58
C GLY A 130 -24.85 -12.14 -24.65
N TYR A 131 -24.78 -12.76 -23.47
CA TYR A 131 -23.68 -12.57 -22.53
C TYR A 131 -22.41 -13.29 -23.01
N GLY A 132 -21.24 -12.68 -22.76
CA GLY A 132 -19.98 -13.43 -22.76
C GLY A 132 -19.89 -14.26 -21.48
N ALA A 133 -19.32 -15.47 -21.55
CA ALA A 133 -19.35 -16.42 -20.45
C ALA A 133 -18.76 -15.86 -19.15
N GLU A 134 -19.55 -15.80 -18.08
CA GLU A 134 -19.18 -15.27 -16.77
C GLU A 134 -18.22 -16.17 -15.96
N GLN A 135 -17.62 -17.17 -16.62
CA GLN A 135 -16.59 -18.06 -16.07
C GLN A 135 -15.16 -17.63 -16.44
N GLY A 136 -15.01 -16.64 -17.33
CA GLY A 136 -13.76 -16.35 -18.01
C GLY A 136 -13.42 -17.39 -19.09
N GLU A 137 -12.18 -17.34 -19.61
CA GLU A 137 -11.67 -18.39 -20.49
C GLU A 137 -11.51 -19.72 -19.74
N LYS A 138 -11.90 -20.83 -20.36
CA LYS A 138 -12.20 -22.13 -19.69
C LYS A 138 -11.01 -22.82 -18.98
N VAL A 139 -9.82 -22.23 -19.04
CA VAL A 139 -8.55 -22.73 -18.50
C VAL A 139 -7.92 -21.77 -17.47
N ALA A 140 -8.58 -20.66 -17.14
CA ALA A 140 -8.05 -19.64 -16.25
C ALA A 140 -8.46 -19.84 -14.78
N LEU A 141 -7.57 -19.45 -13.86
CA LEU A 141 -7.89 -19.19 -12.46
C LEU A 141 -7.78 -17.67 -12.25
N GLU A 142 -8.86 -17.00 -11.86
CA GLU A 142 -8.79 -15.57 -11.55
C GLU A 142 -8.48 -15.38 -10.06
N VAL A 143 -7.46 -14.58 -9.73
CA VAL A 143 -7.08 -14.20 -8.37
C VAL A 143 -7.03 -12.69 -8.27
N SER A 144 -7.81 -12.10 -7.38
CA SER A 144 -7.90 -10.64 -7.23
C SER A 144 -8.19 -10.24 -5.77
N SER A 145 -8.11 -8.93 -5.46
CA SER A 145 -8.36 -8.45 -4.10
C SER A 145 -8.83 -7.00 -4.00
N PHE A 146 -9.60 -6.73 -2.96
CA PHE A 146 -10.04 -5.38 -2.58
C PHE A 146 -8.89 -4.49 -2.07
N SER A 147 -7.68 -5.04 -1.89
CA SER A 147 -6.55 -4.39 -1.20
C SER A 147 -6.21 -2.98 -1.71
N LYS A 148 -6.43 -2.71 -3.01
CA LYS A 148 -6.09 -1.44 -3.66
C LYS A 148 -7.27 -0.66 -4.20
N TYR A 149 -8.30 -1.34 -4.68
CA TYR A 149 -9.50 -0.69 -5.22
C TYR A 149 -10.43 -0.18 -4.10
N ALA A 150 -10.47 -0.86 -2.96
CA ALA A 150 -11.26 -0.48 -1.78
C ALA A 150 -10.41 0.03 -0.58
N GLY A 151 -9.09 0.18 -0.75
CA GLY A 151 -8.17 0.46 0.37
C GLY A 151 -8.01 -0.69 1.38
N PHE A 152 -8.49 -1.91 1.09
CA PHE A 152 -8.47 -3.05 2.04
C PHE A 152 -7.07 -3.65 2.28
N THR A 153 -6.00 -2.88 2.05
CA THR A 153 -4.60 -3.28 2.33
C THR A 153 -4.45 -3.73 3.78
N GLY A 154 -5.09 -3.07 4.75
CA GLY A 154 -5.14 -3.51 6.16
C GLY A 154 -6.26 -4.52 6.49
N VAL A 155 -7.36 -4.52 5.73
CA VAL A 155 -8.58 -5.33 6.00
C VAL A 155 -8.45 -6.79 5.54
N ARG A 156 -7.54 -7.07 4.59
CA ARG A 156 -7.12 -8.41 4.15
C ARG A 156 -8.19 -9.28 3.47
N LEU A 157 -9.00 -8.70 2.58
CA LEU A 157 -9.92 -9.46 1.71
C LEU A 157 -9.41 -9.58 0.27
N GLY A 158 -9.49 -10.79 -0.27
CA GLY A 158 -9.37 -11.11 -1.69
C GLY A 158 -10.11 -12.40 -2.02
N TRP A 159 -10.17 -12.76 -3.30
CA TRP A 159 -10.93 -13.90 -3.80
C TRP A 159 -10.16 -14.69 -4.86
N THR A 160 -10.64 -15.90 -5.14
CA THR A 160 -10.21 -16.73 -6.26
C THR A 160 -11.45 -17.31 -6.94
N ALA A 161 -11.63 -17.03 -8.22
CA ALA A 161 -12.67 -17.67 -9.03
C ALA A 161 -12.07 -18.88 -9.75
N ILE A 162 -12.79 -20.01 -9.70
CA ILE A 162 -12.36 -21.29 -10.25
C ILE A 162 -13.52 -21.87 -11.08
N PRO A 163 -13.34 -22.10 -12.39
CA PRO A 163 -14.33 -22.80 -13.20
C PRO A 163 -14.63 -24.18 -12.64
N LYS A 164 -15.90 -24.58 -12.61
CA LYS A 164 -16.33 -25.91 -12.14
C LYS A 164 -15.93 -27.01 -13.13
N GLU A 165 -15.75 -26.60 -14.37
CA GLU A 165 -15.37 -27.33 -15.56
C GLU A 165 -13.86 -27.59 -15.63
N LEU A 166 -13.06 -26.94 -14.75
CA LEU A 166 -11.61 -27.11 -14.69
C LEU A 166 -11.24 -28.38 -13.91
N LEU A 167 -10.81 -29.39 -14.66
CA LEU A 167 -10.39 -30.69 -14.14
C LEU A 167 -8.86 -30.83 -14.20
N TYR A 168 -8.30 -31.65 -13.30
CA TYR A 168 -6.97 -32.22 -13.48
C TYR A 168 -6.95 -33.25 -14.62
N SER A 169 -5.76 -33.69 -15.03
CA SER A 169 -5.56 -34.64 -16.15
C SER A 169 -6.16 -36.03 -15.93
N ASP A 170 -6.56 -36.37 -14.71
CA ASP A 170 -7.28 -37.59 -14.33
C ASP A 170 -8.81 -37.41 -14.30
N GLY A 171 -9.31 -36.20 -14.59
CA GLY A 171 -10.72 -35.84 -14.53
C GLY A 171 -11.21 -35.36 -13.16
N PHE A 172 -10.35 -35.24 -12.14
CA PHE A 172 -10.78 -34.76 -10.82
C PHE A 172 -10.99 -33.22 -10.80
N PRO A 173 -12.10 -32.68 -10.26
CA PRO A 173 -12.35 -31.24 -10.29
C PRO A 173 -11.43 -30.43 -9.37
N LEU A 174 -10.66 -29.50 -9.94
CA LEU A 174 -9.65 -28.69 -9.23
C LEU A 174 -10.26 -27.86 -8.08
N ALA A 175 -11.49 -27.38 -8.25
CA ALA A 175 -12.23 -26.65 -7.23
C ALA A 175 -12.41 -27.42 -5.91
N LYS A 176 -12.43 -28.77 -5.94
CA LYS A 176 -12.56 -29.59 -4.71
C LYS A 176 -11.30 -29.54 -3.85
N ASP A 177 -10.13 -29.68 -4.45
CA ASP A 177 -8.86 -29.63 -3.71
C ASP A 177 -8.47 -28.20 -3.32
N PHE A 178 -8.80 -27.20 -4.13
CA PHE A 178 -8.67 -25.80 -3.70
C PHE A 178 -9.51 -25.52 -2.45
N ASN A 179 -10.80 -25.92 -2.44
CA ASN A 179 -11.66 -25.79 -1.27
C ASN A 179 -11.08 -26.56 -0.07
N ARG A 180 -10.58 -27.79 -0.27
CA ARG A 180 -9.91 -28.58 0.77
C ARG A 180 -8.72 -27.83 1.39
N ILE A 181 -7.84 -27.25 0.56
CA ILE A 181 -6.67 -26.49 1.02
C ILE A 181 -7.10 -25.25 1.81
N VAL A 182 -8.04 -24.45 1.28
CA VAL A 182 -8.51 -23.22 1.94
C VAL A 182 -9.20 -23.52 3.28
N CYS A 183 -10.08 -24.52 3.33
CA CYS A 183 -10.73 -24.94 4.57
C CYS A 183 -9.75 -25.55 5.58
N THR A 184 -8.67 -26.21 5.14
CA THR A 184 -7.68 -26.81 6.07
C THR A 184 -6.71 -25.77 6.62
N CYS A 185 -6.29 -24.79 5.81
CA CYS A 185 -5.18 -23.90 6.17
C CYS A 185 -5.60 -22.47 6.56
N PHE A 186 -6.80 -22.02 6.19
CA PHE A 186 -7.20 -20.61 6.34
C PHE A 186 -8.56 -20.40 7.01
N ASN A 187 -9.49 -21.37 6.98
CA ASN A 187 -10.88 -21.28 7.47
C ASN A 187 -11.75 -20.17 6.82
N GLY A 188 -11.18 -19.31 5.97
CA GLY A 188 -11.87 -18.22 5.28
C GLY A 188 -11.49 -16.84 5.83
N ALA A 189 -11.77 -15.79 5.05
CA ALA A 189 -11.54 -14.41 5.48
C ALA A 189 -12.54 -13.98 6.57
N SER A 190 -12.19 -12.98 7.38
CA SER A 190 -13.09 -12.42 8.42
C SER A 190 -14.46 -12.07 7.85
N ASN A 191 -15.54 -12.46 8.53
CA ASN A 191 -16.91 -12.14 8.13
C ASN A 191 -17.18 -10.61 8.09
N ILE A 192 -16.53 -9.83 8.95
CA ILE A 192 -16.55 -8.35 8.91
C ILE A 192 -15.92 -7.86 7.60
N ALA A 193 -14.78 -8.43 7.20
CA ALA A 193 -14.14 -8.09 5.94
C ALA A 193 -15.02 -8.49 4.75
N GLN A 194 -15.63 -9.70 4.77
CA GLN A 194 -16.56 -10.16 3.73
C GLN A 194 -17.77 -9.24 3.58
N ALA A 195 -18.39 -8.80 4.69
CA ALA A 195 -19.49 -7.83 4.64
C ALA A 195 -19.04 -6.48 4.03
N GLY A 196 -17.83 -6.02 4.35
CA GLY A 196 -17.21 -4.88 3.67
C GLY A 196 -17.01 -5.11 2.17
N GLY A 197 -16.55 -6.28 1.75
CA GLY A 197 -16.38 -6.64 0.34
C GLY A 197 -17.69 -6.73 -0.44
N LEU A 198 -18.77 -7.20 0.20
CA LEU A 198 -20.12 -7.16 -0.36
C LEU A 198 -20.61 -5.71 -0.54
N ALA A 199 -20.38 -4.85 0.45
CA ALA A 199 -20.67 -3.42 0.31
C ALA A 199 -19.84 -2.78 -0.81
N CYS A 200 -18.56 -3.14 -0.97
CA CYS A 200 -17.74 -2.66 -2.08
C CYS A 200 -18.28 -3.01 -3.48
N VAL A 201 -19.07 -4.09 -3.63
CA VAL A 201 -19.65 -4.46 -4.94
C VAL A 201 -21.12 -4.05 -5.11
N SER A 202 -21.69 -3.26 -4.19
CA SER A 202 -22.97 -2.57 -4.43
C SER A 202 -22.76 -1.34 -5.31
N ASP A 203 -23.82 -0.79 -5.92
CA ASP A 203 -23.70 0.41 -6.75
C ASP A 203 -23.21 1.63 -5.94
N GLU A 204 -23.63 1.76 -4.68
CA GLU A 204 -23.13 2.80 -3.77
C GLU A 204 -21.67 2.58 -3.40
N GLY A 205 -21.26 1.33 -3.18
CA GLY A 205 -19.86 0.98 -2.89
C GLY A 205 -18.94 1.13 -4.10
N ILE A 206 -19.39 0.75 -5.29
CA ILE A 206 -18.68 0.97 -6.56
C ILE A 206 -18.61 2.46 -6.87
N LYS A 207 -19.69 3.24 -6.64
CA LYS A 207 -19.64 4.69 -6.77
C LYS A 207 -18.68 5.28 -5.75
N ALA A 208 -18.81 4.96 -4.47
CA ALA A 208 -17.93 5.44 -3.41
C ALA A 208 -16.47 5.02 -3.65
N MET A 209 -16.21 3.83 -4.22
CA MET A 209 -14.88 3.36 -4.63
C MET A 209 -14.36 4.06 -5.89
N HIS A 210 -15.22 4.58 -6.75
CA HIS A 210 -14.83 5.37 -7.92
C HIS A 210 -14.65 6.83 -7.55
N ASP A 211 -15.61 7.46 -6.86
CA ASP A 211 -15.45 8.63 -5.96
C ASP A 211 -14.32 8.41 -4.91
N VAL A 212 -13.67 7.24 -4.97
CA VAL A 212 -12.33 6.89 -4.51
C VAL A 212 -11.34 6.89 -5.71
N VAL A 213 -11.13 5.93 -6.63
CA VAL A 213 -10.11 5.97 -7.74
C VAL A 213 -9.39 7.32 -8.15
N GLY A 214 -10.09 8.41 -8.50
CA GLY A 214 -9.59 9.56 -9.30
C GLY A 214 -9.08 10.87 -8.66
N PHE A 215 -9.31 11.23 -7.39
CA PHE A 215 -8.60 12.37 -6.75
C PHE A 215 -7.09 12.19 -6.86
N TYR A 216 -6.69 10.93 -6.87
CA TYR A 216 -5.34 10.47 -7.00
C TYR A 216 -4.88 10.43 -8.45
N LYS A 217 -5.80 10.37 -9.44
CA LYS A 217 -5.51 10.67 -10.84
C LYS A 217 -5.29 12.18 -11.06
N GLU A 218 -6.03 13.05 -10.37
CA GLU A 218 -5.73 14.50 -10.38
C GLU A 218 -4.38 14.82 -9.72
N ASN A 219 -4.11 14.29 -8.52
CA ASN A 219 -2.79 14.37 -7.90
C ASN A 219 -1.70 13.83 -8.84
N THR A 220 -1.99 12.76 -9.57
CA THR A 220 -1.08 12.17 -10.56
C THR A 220 -0.82 13.15 -11.71
N ALA A 221 -1.85 13.77 -12.29
CA ALA A 221 -1.71 14.77 -13.33
C ALA A 221 -0.84 15.95 -12.86
N ILE A 222 -1.11 16.49 -11.67
CA ILE A 222 -0.32 17.58 -11.06
C ILE A 222 1.18 17.23 -10.95
N ILE A 223 1.52 15.98 -10.62
CA ILE A 223 2.90 15.49 -10.55
C ILE A 223 3.48 15.31 -11.96
N VAL A 224 2.73 14.69 -12.88
CA VAL A 224 3.14 14.46 -14.27
C VAL A 224 3.43 15.79 -14.99
N ASP A 225 2.49 16.73 -14.95
CA ASP A 225 2.61 18.07 -15.54
C ASP A 225 3.75 18.85 -14.91
N THR A 226 4.00 18.66 -13.60
CA THR A 226 5.14 19.26 -12.91
C THR A 226 6.47 18.77 -13.48
N PHE A 227 6.70 17.46 -13.59
CA PHE A 227 7.96 16.95 -14.12
C PHE A 227 8.10 17.15 -15.63
N ASN A 228 7.01 17.08 -16.41
CA ASN A 228 6.99 17.46 -17.82
C ASN A 228 7.36 18.95 -18.01
N SER A 229 6.83 19.86 -17.18
CA SER A 229 7.16 21.30 -17.24
C SER A 229 8.62 21.62 -16.86
N LEU A 230 9.34 20.65 -16.30
CA LEU A 230 10.76 20.72 -15.96
C LEU A 230 11.63 19.92 -16.97
N GLY A 231 11.05 19.46 -18.09
CA GLY A 231 11.77 18.78 -19.18
C GLY A 231 12.10 17.31 -18.93
N PHE A 232 11.61 16.69 -17.85
CA PHE A 232 11.84 15.27 -17.59
C PHE A 232 10.91 14.38 -18.44
N ASN A 233 11.39 13.19 -18.81
CA ASN A 233 10.55 12.16 -19.40
C ASN A 233 9.77 11.44 -18.29
N VAL A 234 8.44 11.44 -18.39
CA VAL A 234 7.54 10.93 -17.35
C VAL A 234 6.68 9.78 -17.88
N TYR A 235 6.59 8.70 -17.09
CA TYR A 235 5.90 7.46 -17.43
C TYR A 235 4.93 7.03 -16.32
N GLY A 236 4.01 6.11 -16.65
CA GLY A 236 2.97 5.66 -15.73
C GLY A 236 1.83 6.67 -15.62
N GLY A 237 1.27 6.81 -14.41
CA GLY A 237 0.26 7.82 -14.06
C GLY A 237 -1.14 7.74 -14.73
N LYS A 238 -1.33 6.94 -15.78
CA LYS A 238 -2.63 6.84 -16.48
C LYS A 238 -3.61 5.90 -15.78
N ASN A 239 -3.13 4.70 -15.44
CA ASN A 239 -3.94 3.59 -14.93
C ASN A 239 -3.59 3.21 -13.48
N ALA A 240 -2.52 3.79 -12.94
CA ALA A 240 -2.09 3.58 -11.57
C ALA A 240 -1.50 4.89 -11.01
N PRO A 241 -1.75 5.23 -9.73
CA PRO A 241 -1.28 6.46 -9.07
C PRO A 241 0.22 6.41 -8.70
N TYR A 242 1.04 5.91 -9.61
CA TYR A 242 2.50 5.89 -9.55
C TYR A 242 3.06 6.54 -10.81
N VAL A 243 3.82 7.62 -10.61
CA VAL A 243 4.53 8.38 -11.64
C VAL A 243 5.99 7.96 -11.61
N TRP A 244 6.56 7.66 -12.77
CA TRP A 244 7.96 7.29 -12.94
C TRP A 244 8.66 8.39 -13.72
N VAL A 245 9.64 9.04 -13.09
CA VAL A 245 10.40 10.15 -13.66
C VAL A 245 11.80 9.65 -14.02
N HIS A 246 12.21 9.87 -15.27
CA HIS A 246 13.50 9.40 -15.80
C HIS A 246 14.59 10.47 -15.64
N PHE A 247 15.69 10.09 -15.00
CA PHE A 247 16.90 10.87 -14.77
C PHE A 247 18.08 10.19 -15.47
N PRO A 248 18.19 10.31 -16.81
CA PRO A 248 19.14 9.54 -17.61
C PRO A 248 20.58 9.71 -17.13
N GLY A 249 21.30 8.58 -17.00
CA GLY A 249 22.70 8.55 -16.58
C GLY A 249 22.96 8.82 -15.09
N ARG A 250 21.92 8.92 -14.24
CA ARG A 250 22.07 9.12 -12.78
C ARG A 250 21.68 7.88 -11.99
N SER A 251 22.30 7.68 -10.82
CA SER A 251 21.87 6.67 -9.84
C SER A 251 20.51 7.04 -9.23
N SER A 252 19.58 6.08 -9.23
CA SER A 252 18.24 6.23 -8.63
C SER A 252 18.30 6.52 -7.13
N TRP A 253 19.29 5.97 -6.45
CA TRP A 253 19.54 6.21 -5.03
C TRP A 253 20.12 7.60 -4.77
N ASP A 254 20.91 8.14 -5.70
CA ASP A 254 21.51 9.47 -5.60
C ASP A 254 20.46 10.55 -5.91
N VAL A 255 19.59 10.31 -6.90
CA VAL A 255 18.44 11.18 -7.19
C VAL A 255 17.44 11.15 -6.02
N PHE A 256 17.14 9.97 -5.47
CA PHE A 256 16.34 9.87 -4.23
C PHE A 256 16.97 10.67 -3.09
N GLY A 257 18.29 10.55 -2.89
CA GLY A 257 19.03 11.25 -1.84
C GLY A 257 19.02 12.77 -2.02
N GLU A 258 19.24 13.24 -3.26
CA GLU A 258 19.14 14.65 -3.63
C GLU A 258 17.75 15.22 -3.35
N ILE A 259 16.70 14.55 -3.83
CA ILE A 259 15.32 15.01 -3.63
C ILE A 259 15.00 15.07 -2.14
N LEU A 260 15.31 14.03 -1.37
CA LEU A 260 15.03 13.99 0.06
C LEU A 260 15.74 15.13 0.80
N GLU A 261 17.05 15.28 0.62
CA GLU A 261 17.87 16.27 1.34
C GLU A 261 17.51 17.72 0.94
N LYS A 262 17.25 17.99 -0.35
CA LYS A 262 17.01 19.36 -0.84
C LYS A 262 15.54 19.80 -0.84
N THR A 263 14.57 18.88 -0.70
CA THR A 263 13.13 19.22 -0.74
C THR A 263 12.31 18.71 0.43
N HIS A 264 12.87 17.86 1.29
CA HIS A 264 12.13 17.18 2.36
C HIS A 264 10.96 16.29 1.86
N VAL A 265 10.95 15.93 0.56
CA VAL A 265 9.97 15.02 -0.04
C VAL A 265 10.55 13.61 -0.15
N VAL A 266 9.80 12.62 0.33
CA VAL A 266 10.19 11.20 0.26
C VAL A 266 9.61 10.58 -1.02
N THR A 267 10.49 10.06 -1.89
CA THR A 267 10.13 9.34 -3.12
C THR A 267 10.51 7.85 -3.01
N THR A 268 10.64 7.12 -4.11
CA THR A 268 11.17 5.75 -4.14
C THR A 268 12.21 5.61 -5.25
N PRO A 269 13.44 5.12 -4.99
CA PRO A 269 14.44 4.88 -6.03
C PRO A 269 13.97 3.74 -6.96
N GLY A 270 14.06 3.95 -8.27
CA GLY A 270 13.54 3.04 -9.28
C GLY A 270 14.23 1.67 -9.31
N SER A 271 15.55 1.59 -9.06
CA SER A 271 16.26 0.32 -8.95
C SER A 271 15.84 -0.55 -7.75
N GLY A 272 15.05 0.01 -6.82
CA GLY A 272 14.27 -0.74 -5.84
C GLY A 272 13.27 -1.75 -6.44
N PHE A 273 12.99 -1.64 -7.74
CA PHE A 273 12.12 -2.54 -8.52
C PHE A 273 12.92 -3.41 -9.53
N GLY A 274 14.24 -3.43 -9.43
CA GLY A 274 15.14 -4.21 -10.30
C GLY A 274 15.87 -3.36 -11.36
N PRO A 275 16.75 -3.96 -12.17
CA PRO A 275 17.69 -3.22 -13.03
C PRO A 275 17.04 -2.27 -14.04
N GLY A 276 15.86 -2.61 -14.57
CA GLY A 276 15.12 -1.76 -15.50
C GLY A 276 14.53 -0.49 -14.90
N GLY A 277 14.61 -0.32 -13.58
CA GLY A 277 14.27 0.93 -12.88
C GLY A 277 15.48 1.79 -12.52
N GLU A 278 16.71 1.39 -12.88
CA GLU A 278 17.88 2.26 -12.67
C GLU A 278 17.83 3.49 -13.57
N GLY A 279 18.26 4.66 -13.08
CA GLY A 279 17.99 5.95 -13.71
C GLY A 279 16.57 6.51 -13.50
N PHE A 280 15.72 5.90 -12.66
CA PHE A 280 14.37 6.40 -12.40
C PHE A 280 14.11 6.71 -10.92
N VAL A 281 13.17 7.60 -10.67
CA VAL A 281 12.52 7.76 -9.37
C VAL A 281 11.02 7.62 -9.54
N ARG A 282 10.40 6.84 -8.63
CA ARG A 282 8.96 6.67 -8.56
C ARG A 282 8.37 7.56 -7.47
N VAL A 283 7.40 8.38 -7.84
CA VAL A 283 6.58 9.21 -6.94
C VAL A 283 5.17 8.63 -6.98
N SER A 284 4.50 8.43 -5.84
CA SER A 284 3.06 8.10 -5.88
C SER A 284 2.22 9.35 -5.71
N ALA A 285 0.99 9.31 -6.20
CA ALA A 285 0.05 10.41 -6.02
C ALA A 285 -0.63 10.40 -4.64
N PHE A 286 -0.26 9.46 -3.75
CA PHE A 286 -1.04 9.02 -2.59
C PHE A 286 -1.06 9.95 -1.35
N GLY A 287 -0.73 11.23 -1.49
CA GLY A 287 -0.88 12.23 -0.42
C GLY A 287 -2.16 13.07 -0.52
N HIS A 288 -2.41 13.90 0.48
CA HIS A 288 -3.42 14.97 0.38
C HIS A 288 -3.02 16.00 -0.70
N ARG A 289 -4.01 16.69 -1.29
CA ARG A 289 -3.82 17.63 -2.42
C ARG A 289 -2.81 18.73 -2.11
N GLU A 290 -2.92 19.36 -0.94
CA GLU A 290 -1.99 20.38 -0.43
C GLU A 290 -0.52 19.89 -0.43
N ASN A 291 -0.32 18.64 0.00
CA ASN A 291 0.97 18.01 0.15
C ASN A 291 1.57 17.65 -1.23
N VAL A 292 0.74 17.21 -2.18
CA VAL A 292 1.13 17.01 -3.58
C VAL A 292 1.54 18.33 -4.24
N LEU A 293 0.75 19.39 -4.06
CA LEU A 293 1.05 20.73 -4.60
C LEU A 293 2.35 21.31 -4.03
N GLU A 294 2.55 21.20 -2.72
CA GLU A 294 3.78 21.66 -2.04
C GLU A 294 5.01 20.86 -2.48
N ALA A 295 4.92 19.53 -2.61
CA ALA A 295 6.00 18.73 -3.18
C ALA A 295 6.34 19.17 -4.61
N CYS A 296 5.33 19.39 -5.45
CA CYS A 296 5.51 19.89 -6.81
C CYS A 296 6.13 21.29 -6.86
N ARG A 297 5.76 22.18 -5.93
CA ARG A 297 6.38 23.50 -5.76
C ARG A 297 7.87 23.39 -5.43
N ARG A 298 8.26 22.46 -4.54
CA ARG A 298 9.67 22.21 -4.19
C ARG A 298 10.46 21.55 -5.33
N PHE A 299 9.87 20.61 -6.08
CA PHE A 299 10.50 20.08 -7.30
C PHE A 299 10.77 21.19 -8.33
N LYS A 300 9.82 22.12 -8.50
CA LYS A 300 9.93 23.35 -9.30
C LYS A 300 10.88 24.42 -8.73
N GLN A 301 11.50 24.19 -7.58
CA GLN A 301 12.61 25.00 -7.05
C GLN A 301 13.96 24.27 -7.14
N LEU A 302 13.97 22.93 -7.13
CA LEU A 302 15.18 22.11 -7.24
C LEU A 302 15.68 21.99 -8.69
N TYR A 303 14.78 21.87 -9.65
CA TYR A 303 15.12 21.53 -11.05
C TYR A 303 14.75 22.65 -12.06
N LYS A 304 14.87 23.91 -11.64
CA LYS A 304 14.49 25.08 -12.44
C LYS A 304 15.71 25.85 -12.95
#